data_AF-A0A5U8V5T9-F1
#
_entry.id   AF-A0A5U8V5T9-F1
#
_cell.length_a   1.000
_cell.length_b   1.000
_cell.length_c   1.000
_cell.angle_alpha   90.00
_cell.angle_beta   90.00
_cell.angle_gamma   90.00
#
_symmetry.space_group_name_H-M   'P 1'
#
loop_
_entity.id
_entity.type
_entity.pdbx_description
1 polymer ?
#
loop_
_entity_poly.entity_id
_entity_poly.type
_entity_poly.pdbx_seq_one_letter_code
_entity_poly.pdbx_strand_id
1 'polypeptide(L)'
;MAYPYQTQGFTLDNSGRRIVVDPVTRIEGHMRCEVNIDSNNVITNAVSTGTMWRGLEVILKGRDPRDAWAFVERICGVCTGTHALTSIRAVENALGIAIPDNANCIRNMMQATLHVHDHLVHFYHLHALDWVDVVAALKADPHQTSAIAQSLSAWPLSSPGYFRDLQNRLKRFIESGQLGPFRNGYWGHP
;
A
#
# COMPACT_ATOMS: atom_id res chain seq x y z
N MET A 1 28.07 18.58 -8.76
CA MET A 1 28.25 18.30 -10.19
C MET A 1 27.16 17.33 -10.60
N ALA A 2 26.50 17.60 -11.72
CA ALA A 2 25.59 16.63 -12.32
C ALA A 2 26.42 15.52 -13.00
N TYR A 3 26.00 14.27 -12.88
CA TYR A 3 26.71 13.11 -13.42
C TYR A 3 25.75 12.24 -14.21
N PRO A 4 25.48 12.58 -15.48
CA PRO A 4 24.61 11.76 -16.31
C PRO A 4 25.29 10.43 -16.62
N TYR A 5 24.54 9.34 -16.54
CA TYR A 5 24.99 8.02 -16.99
C TYR A 5 23.82 7.18 -17.53
N GLN A 6 24.14 6.12 -18.28
CA GLN A 6 23.14 5.25 -18.88
C GLN A 6 23.12 3.87 -18.23
N THR A 7 21.91 3.36 -17.95
CA THR A 7 21.69 2.00 -17.46
C THR A 7 20.29 1.53 -17.85
N GLN A 8 20.15 0.26 -18.25
CA GLN A 8 18.84 -0.36 -18.56
C GLN A 8 18.01 0.40 -19.62
N GLY A 9 18.65 1.17 -20.50
CA GLY A 9 17.96 2.00 -21.50
C GLY A 9 17.51 3.38 -21.00
N PHE A 10 17.78 3.73 -19.74
CA PHE A 10 17.50 5.06 -19.17
C PHE A 10 18.76 5.92 -19.15
N THR A 11 18.62 7.20 -19.45
CA THR A 11 19.64 8.21 -19.14
C THR A 11 19.27 8.84 -17.80
N LEU A 12 20.05 8.55 -16.78
CA LEU A 12 19.84 9.09 -15.43
C LEU A 12 20.61 10.39 -15.31
N ASP A 13 19.90 11.50 -15.17
CA ASP A 13 20.47 12.83 -15.03
C ASP A 13 19.96 13.52 -13.77
N ASN A 14 20.87 13.82 -12.85
CA ASN A 14 20.60 14.50 -11.58
C ASN A 14 20.79 16.03 -11.64
N SER A 15 20.88 16.60 -12.84
CA SER A 15 20.76 18.04 -13.08
C SER A 15 19.32 18.54 -12.84
N GLY A 16 19.02 19.79 -13.19
CA GLY A 16 17.66 20.33 -13.07
C GLY A 16 17.17 20.57 -11.64
N ARG A 17 15.85 20.66 -11.47
CA ARG A 17 15.23 20.95 -10.16
C ARG A 17 15.02 19.66 -9.38
N ARG A 18 15.48 19.65 -8.13
CA ARG A 18 15.27 18.54 -7.19
C ARG A 18 13.92 18.70 -6.47
N ILE A 19 13.15 17.62 -6.39
CA ILE A 19 11.90 17.50 -5.63
C ILE A 19 12.07 16.36 -4.62
N VAL A 20 11.53 16.57 -3.43
CA VAL A 20 11.63 15.64 -2.31
C VAL A 20 10.22 15.33 -1.81
N VAL A 21 9.90 14.04 -1.67
CA VAL A 21 8.70 13.54 -1.01
C VAL A 21 9.15 12.75 0.22
N ASP A 22 9.05 13.39 1.37
CA ASP A 22 9.45 12.85 2.67
C ASP A 22 8.57 13.49 3.77
N PRO A 23 7.60 12.76 4.33
CA PRO A 23 7.37 11.32 4.16
C PRO A 23 6.65 10.95 2.87
N VAL A 24 6.93 9.75 2.34
CA VAL A 24 5.97 9.04 1.47
C VAL A 24 4.87 8.46 2.37
N THR A 25 3.64 8.95 2.23
CA THR A 25 2.48 8.49 3.02
C THR A 25 1.67 7.40 2.32
N ARG A 26 0.72 6.77 3.02
CA ARG A 26 -0.12 5.65 2.51
C ARG A 26 0.70 4.45 2.04
N ILE A 27 1.84 4.21 2.70
CA ILE A 27 2.64 2.99 2.59
C ILE A 27 2.84 2.41 3.99
N GLU A 28 3.35 1.18 4.07
CA GLU A 28 3.92 0.65 5.30
C GLU A 28 5.35 1.17 5.49
N GLY A 29 5.74 1.44 6.74
CA GLY A 29 7.11 1.81 7.09
C GLY A 29 7.49 3.25 6.73
N HIS A 30 8.77 3.45 6.42
CA HIS A 30 9.37 4.76 6.21
C HIS A 30 10.15 4.79 4.89
N MET A 31 9.75 5.70 4.00
CA MET A 31 10.40 5.92 2.72
C MET A 31 10.53 7.41 2.44
N ARG A 32 11.67 7.75 1.85
CA ARG A 32 11.97 9.03 1.22
C ARG A 32 12.14 8.77 -0.29
N CYS A 33 11.46 9.56 -1.10
CA CYS A 33 11.64 9.58 -2.55
C CYS A 33 12.15 10.94 -2.99
N GLU A 34 13.17 10.95 -3.84
CA GLU A 34 13.69 12.17 -4.43
C GLU A 34 13.76 12.02 -5.94
N VAL A 35 13.43 13.10 -6.65
CA VAL A 35 13.53 13.13 -8.11
C VAL A 35 14.21 14.39 -8.57
N ASN A 36 14.84 14.31 -9.73
CA ASN A 36 15.20 15.47 -10.53
C ASN A 36 14.22 15.59 -11.68
N ILE A 37 13.80 16.82 -11.97
CA ILE A 37 12.98 17.13 -13.13
C ILE A 37 13.70 18.10 -14.06
N ASP A 38 13.51 17.90 -15.36
CA ASP A 38 13.99 18.80 -16.41
C ASP A 38 13.11 20.07 -16.52
N SER A 39 13.40 20.92 -17.50
CA SER A 39 12.64 22.15 -17.77
C SER A 39 11.20 21.90 -18.22
N ASN A 40 10.85 20.67 -18.62
CA ASN A 40 9.51 20.26 -19.04
C ASN A 40 8.76 19.53 -17.92
N ASN A 41 9.29 19.52 -16.69
CA ASN A 41 8.78 18.78 -15.54
C ASN A 41 8.78 17.25 -15.71
N VAL A 42 9.64 16.70 -16.57
CA VAL A 42 9.82 15.25 -16.73
C VAL A 42 10.87 14.76 -15.74
N ILE A 43 10.58 13.66 -15.03
CA ILE A 43 11.53 13.03 -14.12
C ILE A 43 12.70 12.42 -14.92
N THR A 44 13.93 12.86 -14.63
CA THR A 44 15.17 12.40 -15.28
C THR A 44 16.06 11.56 -14.36
N ASN A 45 15.80 11.61 -13.05
CA ASN A 45 16.47 10.80 -12.05
C ASN A 45 15.52 10.56 -10.87
N ALA A 46 15.59 9.38 -10.27
CA ALA A 46 14.79 9.00 -9.12
C ALA A 46 15.65 8.25 -8.09
N VAL A 47 15.48 8.58 -6.82
CA VAL A 47 16.22 7.99 -5.69
C VAL A 47 15.22 7.43 -4.70
N SER A 48 15.28 6.12 -4.48
CA SER A 48 14.50 5.39 -3.47
C SER A 48 15.33 5.18 -2.23
N THR A 49 14.87 5.67 -1.07
CA THR A 49 15.57 5.52 0.21
C THR A 49 14.63 4.94 1.25
N GLY A 50 14.92 3.72 1.72
CA GLY A 50 14.31 3.18 2.93
C GLY A 50 14.90 3.86 4.16
N THR A 51 14.07 4.53 4.97
CA THR A 51 14.52 5.39 6.08
C THR A 51 14.36 4.72 7.45
N MET A 52 14.32 3.39 7.50
CA MET A 52 14.22 2.61 8.74
C MET A 52 15.01 1.30 8.70
N TRP A 53 15.44 0.82 9.87
CA TRP A 53 16.05 -0.49 10.05
C TRP A 53 15.82 -1.00 11.48
N ARG A 54 15.66 -2.33 11.63
CA ARG A 54 15.46 -2.98 12.94
C ARG A 54 16.39 -4.18 13.21
N GLY A 55 17.08 -4.71 12.19
CA GLY A 55 18.11 -5.73 12.38
C GLY A 55 17.64 -7.12 12.80
N LEU A 56 16.46 -7.58 12.35
CA LEU A 56 15.92 -8.89 12.74
C LEU A 56 16.86 -10.06 12.42
N GLU A 57 17.61 -9.99 11.31
CA GLU A 57 18.62 -11.00 10.94
C GLU A 57 19.72 -11.15 12.00
N VAL A 58 20.14 -10.04 12.60
CA VAL A 58 21.11 -10.04 13.70
C VAL A 58 20.47 -10.57 14.97
N ILE A 59 19.25 -10.12 15.28
CA ILE A 59 18.50 -10.51 16.48
C ILE A 59 18.21 -12.02 16.51
N LEU A 60 18.05 -12.68 15.36
CA LEU A 60 17.80 -14.11 15.27
C LEU A 60 19.03 -14.98 15.59
N LYS A 61 20.24 -14.43 15.52
CA LYS A 61 21.46 -15.21 15.78
C LYS A 61 21.44 -15.79 17.20
N GLY A 62 21.69 -17.10 17.30
CA GLY A 62 21.71 -17.82 18.57
C GLY A 62 20.34 -18.16 19.15
N ARG A 63 19.24 -17.84 18.47
CA ARG A 63 17.90 -18.28 18.86
C ARG A 63 17.63 -19.72 18.43
N ASP A 64 16.71 -20.37 19.14
CA ASP A 64 16.20 -21.66 18.72
C ASP A 64 15.45 -21.52 17.39
N PRO A 65 15.73 -22.36 16.37
CA PRO A 65 15.02 -22.31 15.09
C PRO A 65 13.50 -22.44 15.22
N ARG A 66 13.00 -23.11 16.26
CA ARG A 66 11.56 -23.26 16.53
C ARG A 66 10.87 -21.96 16.92
N ASP A 67 11.62 -20.99 17.44
CA ASP A 67 11.10 -19.68 17.84
C ASP A 67 11.18 -18.64 16.71
N ALA A 68 11.98 -18.90 15.66
CA ALA A 68 12.31 -17.92 14.63
C ALA A 68 11.08 -17.29 13.96
N TRP A 69 10.04 -18.09 13.70
CA TRP A 69 8.82 -17.64 13.03
C TRP A 69 8.13 -16.50 13.79
N ALA A 70 8.11 -16.57 15.13
CA ALA A 70 7.47 -15.56 15.97
C ALA A 70 8.21 -14.22 15.91
N PHE A 71 9.54 -14.26 15.81
CA PHE A 71 10.37 -13.05 15.65
C PHE A 71 10.18 -12.44 14.26
N VAL A 72 10.31 -13.24 13.20
CA VAL A 72 10.24 -12.70 11.83
C VAL A 72 8.85 -12.31 11.40
N GLU A 73 7.79 -12.85 12.02
CA GLU A 73 6.43 -12.35 11.82
C GLU A 73 6.34 -10.85 12.10
N ARG A 74 7.13 -10.34 13.06
CA ARG A 74 7.17 -8.91 13.40
C ARG A 74 7.99 -8.10 12.40
N ILE A 75 8.52 -8.68 11.32
CA ILE A 75 9.10 -7.90 10.22
C ILE A 75 8.02 -7.00 9.59
N CYS A 76 6.78 -7.45 9.44
CA CYS A 76 5.73 -6.59 8.90
C CYS A 76 4.36 -6.98 9.45
N GLY A 77 3.60 -5.98 9.93
CA GLY A 77 2.24 -6.15 10.41
C GLY A 77 1.17 -6.07 9.31
N VAL A 78 1.53 -5.60 8.10
CA VAL A 78 0.60 -5.53 6.95
C VAL A 78 0.53 -6.90 6.29
N CYS A 79 1.66 -7.41 5.77
CA CYS A 79 1.75 -8.78 5.24
C CYS A 79 1.91 -9.85 6.36
N THR A 80 1.16 -9.66 7.44
CA THR A 80 1.26 -10.42 8.70
C THR A 80 1.10 -11.92 8.47
N GLY A 81 1.96 -12.72 9.10
CA GLY A 81 2.00 -14.18 8.95
C GLY A 81 2.82 -14.70 7.77
N THR A 82 3.08 -13.92 6.71
CA THR A 82 3.83 -14.44 5.54
C THR A 82 5.31 -14.72 5.87
N HIS A 83 5.92 -13.88 6.71
CA HIS A 83 7.26 -14.12 7.22
C HIS A 83 7.31 -15.32 8.17
N ALA A 84 6.27 -15.54 8.98
CA ALA A 84 6.16 -16.75 9.82
C ALA A 84 6.08 -18.01 8.96
N LEU A 85 5.21 -18.01 7.93
CA LEU A 85 5.08 -19.12 6.98
C LEU A 85 6.39 -19.42 6.25
N THR A 86 7.11 -18.38 5.84
CA THR A 86 8.43 -18.54 5.20
C THR A 86 9.45 -19.12 6.19
N SER A 87 9.44 -18.67 7.45
CA SER A 87 10.35 -19.17 8.49
C SER A 87 10.13 -20.64 8.81
N ILE A 88 8.88 -21.06 9.03
CA ILE A 88 8.58 -22.47 9.33
C ILE A 88 8.98 -23.37 8.17
N ARG A 89 8.71 -22.97 6.92
CA ARG A 89 9.15 -23.69 5.72
C ARG A 89 10.68 -23.79 5.62
N ALA A 90 11.39 -22.72 5.94
CA ALA A 90 12.85 -22.71 5.92
C ALA A 90 13.45 -23.67 6.97
N VAL A 91 12.92 -23.67 8.19
CA VAL A 91 13.37 -24.56 9.28
C VAL A 91 13.00 -26.01 8.99
N GLU A 92 11.79 -26.27 8.51
CA GLU A 92 11.35 -27.61 8.11
C GLU A 92 12.23 -28.17 6.99
N ASN A 93 12.55 -27.36 5.98
CA ASN A 93 13.48 -27.75 4.91
C ASN A 93 14.88 -28.07 5.45
N ALA A 94 15.41 -27.24 6.36
CA ALA A 94 16.74 -27.47 6.95
C ALA A 94 16.81 -28.76 7.78
N LEU A 95 15.70 -29.18 8.39
CA LEU A 95 15.61 -30.38 9.23
C LEU A 95 15.02 -31.60 8.51
N GLY A 96 14.65 -31.48 7.23
CA GLY A 96 14.01 -32.56 6.47
C GLY A 96 12.63 -32.96 7.00
N ILE A 97 11.86 -32.03 7.56
CA ILE A 97 10.55 -32.29 8.15
C ILE A 97 9.47 -32.23 7.06
N ALA A 98 8.74 -33.34 6.88
CA ALA A 98 7.51 -33.38 6.09
C ALA A 98 6.30 -33.15 7.00
N ILE A 99 5.47 -32.17 6.67
CA ILE A 99 4.24 -31.87 7.42
C ILE A 99 3.06 -32.71 6.90
N PRO A 100 2.05 -33.01 7.72
CA PRO A 100 0.80 -33.60 7.24
C PRO A 100 0.05 -32.67 6.29
N ASP A 101 -0.70 -33.23 5.33
CA ASP A 101 -1.45 -32.45 4.33
C ASP A 101 -2.42 -31.45 4.95
N ASN A 102 -3.08 -31.80 6.05
CA ASN A 102 -3.99 -30.89 6.75
C ASN A 102 -3.26 -29.63 7.25
N ALA A 103 -2.00 -29.74 7.68
CA ALA A 103 -1.21 -28.58 8.09
C ALA A 103 -0.86 -27.70 6.87
N ASN A 104 -0.51 -28.30 5.73
CA ASN A 104 -0.27 -27.58 4.49
C ASN A 104 -1.53 -26.84 4.01
N CYS A 105 -2.69 -27.51 4.03
CA CYS A 105 -3.97 -26.92 3.67
C CYS A 105 -4.31 -25.70 4.54
N ILE A 106 -4.14 -25.81 5.87
CA ILE A 106 -4.36 -24.69 6.79
C ILE A 106 -3.41 -23.53 6.48
N ARG A 107 -2.12 -23.79 6.26
CA ARG A 107 -1.13 -22.76 5.89
C ARG A 107 -1.50 -22.05 4.58
N ASN A 108 -1.97 -22.80 3.59
CA ASN A 108 -2.42 -22.23 2.32
C ASN A 108 -3.68 -21.37 2.50
N MET A 109 -4.63 -21.81 3.33
CA MET A 109 -5.81 -21.00 3.68
C MET A 109 -5.40 -19.70 4.36
N MET A 110 -4.48 -19.75 5.33
CA MET A 110 -3.97 -18.54 6.02
C MET A 110 -3.30 -17.56 5.04
N GLN A 111 -2.46 -18.05 4.13
CA GLN A 111 -1.82 -17.19 3.12
C GLN A 111 -2.84 -16.60 2.14
N ALA A 112 -3.85 -17.39 1.73
CA ALA A 112 -4.92 -16.89 0.86
C ALA A 112 -5.77 -15.83 1.57
N THR A 113 -6.09 -16.01 2.85
CA THR A 113 -6.74 -14.99 3.68
C THR A 113 -5.93 -13.71 3.72
N LEU A 114 -4.60 -13.80 3.90
CA LEU A 114 -3.73 -12.64 3.87
C LEU A 114 -3.79 -11.93 2.51
N HIS A 115 -3.68 -12.65 1.39
CA HIS A 115 -3.73 -12.04 0.05
C HIS A 115 -5.03 -11.25 -0.16
N VAL A 116 -6.18 -11.82 0.21
CA VAL A 116 -7.46 -11.13 0.06
C VAL A 116 -7.52 -9.88 0.94
N HIS A 117 -7.12 -9.99 2.21
CA HIS A 117 -7.13 -8.87 3.13
C HIS A 117 -6.18 -7.74 2.69
N ASP A 118 -4.92 -8.09 2.42
CA ASP A 118 -3.86 -7.14 2.06
C ASP A 118 -4.20 -6.41 0.76
N HIS A 119 -4.58 -7.13 -0.30
CA HIS A 119 -4.93 -6.50 -1.58
C HIS A 119 -6.19 -5.63 -1.50
N LEU A 120 -7.21 -6.07 -0.75
CA LEU A 120 -8.43 -5.27 -0.58
C LEU A 120 -8.13 -3.95 0.17
N VAL A 121 -7.36 -4.03 1.25
CA VAL A 121 -6.98 -2.86 2.04
C VAL A 121 -6.06 -1.93 1.24
N HIS A 122 -5.07 -2.48 0.54
CA HIS A 122 -4.18 -1.72 -0.33
C HIS A 122 -4.97 -0.95 -1.39
N PHE A 123 -5.88 -1.63 -2.10
CA PHE A 123 -6.66 -1.00 -3.15
C PHE A 123 -7.45 0.21 -2.63
N TYR A 124 -8.23 0.04 -1.55
CA TYR A 124 -9.14 1.09 -1.09
C TYR A 124 -8.50 2.12 -0.15
N HIS A 125 -7.69 1.70 0.82
CA HIS A 125 -7.21 2.57 1.88
C HIS A 125 -5.83 3.17 1.61
N LEU A 126 -5.03 2.51 0.77
CA LEU A 126 -3.70 3.00 0.42
C LEU A 126 -3.70 3.65 -0.96
N HIS A 127 -4.25 3.01 -1.99
CA HIS A 127 -4.05 3.42 -3.38
C HIS A 127 -5.20 4.23 -3.98
N ALA A 128 -6.46 3.98 -3.60
CA ALA A 128 -7.61 4.60 -4.27
C ALA A 128 -7.61 6.13 -4.27
N LEU A 129 -7.00 6.78 -3.27
CA LEU A 129 -6.95 8.24 -3.19
C LEU A 129 -5.99 8.90 -4.19
N ASP A 130 -5.22 8.10 -4.95
CA ASP A 130 -4.48 8.58 -6.13
C ASP A 130 -5.37 8.66 -7.38
N TRP A 131 -6.53 7.99 -7.36
CA TRP A 131 -7.44 7.84 -8.50
C TRP A 131 -8.81 8.48 -8.27
N VAL A 132 -9.23 8.57 -7.01
CA VAL A 132 -10.56 9.02 -6.59
C VAL A 132 -10.45 10.33 -5.84
N ASP A 133 -10.97 11.40 -6.44
CA ASP A 133 -11.15 12.67 -5.76
C ASP A 133 -12.37 12.61 -4.82
N VAL A 134 -12.10 12.50 -3.52
CA VAL A 134 -13.14 12.41 -2.48
C VAL A 134 -13.96 13.69 -2.35
N VAL A 135 -13.39 14.85 -2.65
CA VAL A 135 -14.11 16.13 -2.56
C VAL A 135 -15.04 16.27 -3.77
N ALA A 136 -14.62 15.80 -4.95
CA ALA A 136 -15.46 15.77 -6.14
C ALA A 136 -16.72 14.89 -5.95
N ALA A 137 -16.67 13.87 -5.09
CA ALA A 137 -17.83 13.02 -4.77
C ALA A 137 -19.02 13.81 -4.17
N LEU A 138 -18.78 14.99 -3.58
CA LEU A 138 -19.86 15.88 -3.11
C LEU A 138 -20.72 16.47 -4.24
N LYS A 139 -20.22 16.45 -5.48
CA LYS A 139 -20.90 16.99 -6.67
C LYS A 139 -21.66 15.92 -7.46
N ALA A 140 -21.51 14.64 -7.08
CA ALA A 140 -22.13 13.53 -7.81
C ALA A 140 -23.67 13.50 -7.63
N ASP A 141 -24.40 13.13 -8.67
CA ASP A 141 -25.82 12.79 -8.57
C ASP A 141 -25.97 11.33 -8.05
N PRO A 142 -26.62 11.10 -6.89
CA PRO A 142 -26.83 9.74 -6.38
C PRO A 142 -27.60 8.81 -7.33
N HIS A 143 -28.48 9.34 -8.18
CA HIS A 143 -29.20 8.52 -9.16
C HIS A 143 -28.27 8.03 -10.27
N GLN A 144 -27.44 8.90 -10.82
CA GLN A 144 -26.42 8.50 -11.80
C GLN A 144 -25.36 7.57 -11.19
N THR A 145 -24.94 7.83 -9.95
CA THR A 145 -24.00 6.97 -9.22
C THR A 145 -24.57 5.56 -9.05
N SER A 146 -25.85 5.45 -8.68
CA SER A 146 -26.59 4.18 -8.61
C SER A 146 -26.64 3.45 -9.96
N ALA A 147 -26.97 4.15 -11.05
CA ALA A 147 -27.01 3.58 -12.38
C ALA A 147 -25.63 3.04 -12.82
N ILE A 148 -24.55 3.79 -12.58
CA ILE A 148 -23.18 3.34 -12.89
C ILE A 148 -22.84 2.08 -12.07
N ALA A 149 -23.09 2.09 -10.76
CA ALA A 149 -22.81 0.94 -9.91
C ALA A 149 -23.52 -0.33 -10.38
N GLN A 150 -24.80 -0.22 -10.74
CA GLN A 150 -25.61 -1.33 -11.25
C GLN A 150 -25.20 -1.79 -12.66
N SER A 151 -24.65 -0.90 -13.49
CA SER A 151 -24.09 -1.27 -14.80
C SER A 151 -22.77 -2.06 -14.69
N LEU A 152 -22.04 -1.90 -13.58
CA LEU A 152 -20.72 -2.50 -13.38
C LEU A 152 -20.77 -3.79 -12.56
N SER A 153 -21.76 -3.97 -11.67
CA SER A 153 -21.78 -5.09 -10.73
C SER A 153 -23.19 -5.43 -10.23
N ALA A 154 -23.39 -6.71 -9.92
CA ALA A 154 -24.56 -7.21 -9.19
C ALA A 154 -24.52 -6.93 -7.67
N TRP A 155 -23.55 -6.14 -7.20
CA TRP A 155 -23.42 -5.80 -5.78
C TRP A 155 -24.70 -5.12 -5.23
N PRO A 156 -25.28 -5.62 -4.13
CA PRO A 156 -26.61 -5.21 -3.68
C PRO A 156 -26.68 -3.79 -3.10
N LEU A 157 -25.58 -3.24 -2.56
CA LEU A 157 -25.58 -1.89 -1.98
C LEU A 157 -25.37 -0.84 -3.06
N SER A 158 -26.38 -0.64 -3.91
CA SER A 158 -26.28 0.20 -5.11
C SER A 158 -27.49 1.11 -5.32
N SER A 159 -28.33 1.34 -4.31
CA SER A 159 -29.51 2.21 -4.43
C SER A 159 -29.15 3.70 -4.44
N PRO A 160 -29.96 4.59 -5.06
CA PRO A 160 -29.72 6.03 -4.99
C PRO A 160 -29.74 6.58 -3.55
N GLY A 161 -30.58 6.00 -2.68
CA GLY A 161 -30.63 6.38 -1.26
C GLY A 161 -29.33 6.07 -0.53
N TYR A 162 -28.74 4.89 -0.77
CA TYR A 162 -27.46 4.50 -0.18
C TYR A 162 -26.35 5.51 -0.53
N PHE A 163 -26.22 5.88 -1.80
CA PHE A 163 -25.21 6.85 -2.22
C PHE A 163 -25.48 8.25 -1.69
N ARG A 164 -26.75 8.67 -1.58
CA ARG A 164 -27.14 9.94 -0.97
C ARG A 164 -26.73 10.00 0.51
N ASP A 165 -26.92 8.91 1.25
CA ASP A 165 -26.56 8.85 2.67
C ASP A 165 -25.04 8.90 2.87
N LEU A 166 -24.27 8.20 2.03
CA LEU A 166 -22.81 8.29 2.02
C LEU A 166 -22.33 9.71 1.69
N GLN A 167 -22.89 10.33 0.64
CA GLN A 167 -22.56 11.70 0.27
C GLN A 167 -22.90 12.68 1.40
N ASN A 168 -24.05 12.54 2.06
CA ASN A 168 -24.43 13.36 3.20
C ASN A 168 -23.48 13.18 4.40
N ARG A 169 -23.01 11.95 4.65
CA ARG A 169 -22.02 11.68 5.70
C ARG A 169 -20.69 12.36 5.38
N LEU A 170 -20.23 12.26 4.14
CA LEU A 170 -19.01 12.93 3.69
C LEU A 170 -19.15 14.46 3.72
N LYS A 171 -20.31 14.98 3.32
CA LYS A 171 -20.64 16.41 3.39
C LYS A 171 -20.52 16.94 4.81
N ARG A 172 -21.19 16.29 5.78
CA ARG A 172 -21.07 16.67 7.21
C ARG A 172 -19.63 16.60 7.72
N PHE A 173 -18.87 15.60 7.28
CA PHE A 173 -17.46 15.47 7.65
C PHE A 173 -16.62 16.64 7.10
N ILE A 174 -16.82 17.03 5.84
CA ILE A 174 -16.10 18.13 5.21
C ILE A 174 -16.52 19.49 5.80
N GLU A 175 -17.82 19.70 6.00
CA GLU A 175 -18.40 20.92 6.58
C GLU A 175 -17.98 21.15 8.04
N SER A 176 -17.53 20.10 8.75
CA SER A 176 -16.97 20.26 10.10
C SER A 176 -15.67 21.07 10.13
N GLY A 177 -14.99 21.26 8.99
CA GLY A 177 -13.66 21.85 8.89
C GLY A 177 -12.53 20.93 9.39
N GLN A 178 -12.86 19.76 9.94
CA GLN A 178 -11.92 18.77 10.45
C GLN A 178 -11.72 17.64 9.44
N LEU A 179 -11.05 17.94 8.32
CA LEU A 179 -10.91 17.03 7.16
C LEU A 179 -10.08 15.76 7.41
N GLY A 180 -9.48 15.60 8.60
CA GLY A 180 -8.71 14.42 8.99
C GLY A 180 -7.74 13.95 7.91
N PRO A 181 -7.84 12.69 7.44
CA PRO A 181 -6.94 12.15 6.40
C PRO A 181 -7.07 12.81 5.03
N PHE A 182 -8.12 13.61 4.78
CA PHE A 182 -8.32 14.31 3.51
C PHE A 182 -7.78 15.74 3.52
N ARG A 183 -7.28 16.23 4.66
CA ARG A 183 -6.72 17.59 4.77
C ARG A 183 -5.45 17.70 3.91
N ASN A 184 -5.31 18.81 3.19
CA ASN A 184 -4.15 19.11 2.32
C ASN A 184 -3.86 18.02 1.28
N GLY A 185 -4.89 17.29 0.83
CA GLY A 185 -4.78 16.39 -0.33
C GLY A 185 -4.72 17.15 -1.65
N TYR A 186 -4.39 16.44 -2.73
CA TYR A 186 -4.25 16.98 -4.09
C TYR A 186 -5.58 17.03 -4.86
N TRP A 187 -6.68 17.32 -4.15
CA TRP A 187 -8.03 17.32 -4.73
C TRP A 187 -8.16 18.39 -5.83
N GLY A 188 -8.79 18.04 -6.95
CA GLY A 188 -8.93 18.89 -8.13
C GLY A 188 -7.69 18.98 -9.03
N HIS A 189 -6.65 18.17 -8.81
CA HIS A 189 -5.55 18.04 -9.76
C HIS A 189 -6.07 17.62 -11.15
N PRO A 190 -5.55 18.21 -12.26
CA PRO A 190 -5.99 17.90 -13.63
C PRO A 190 -5.66 16.47 -14.07
#